data_AF-A0A1E5KX52-F1
#
_entry.id   AF-A0A1E5KX52-F1
#
_cell.length_a   1.000
_cell.length_b   1.000
_cell.length_c   1.000
_cell.angle_alpha   90.00
_cell.angle_beta   90.00
_cell.angle_gamma   90.00
#
_symmetry.space_group_name_H-M   'P 1'
#
loop_
_entity.id
_entity.type
_entity.pdbx_description
1 polymer ?
#
loop_
_entity_poly.entity_id
_entity_poly.type
_entity_poly.pdbx_seq_one_letter_code
_entity_poly.pdbx_strand_id
1 'polypeptide(L)'
;MNKEVTIKKAKPIKRGYFYIIEGILTIGWIVYLMNFYSFYKETYFYVDKRLSLLVQMLSFLNDNWKTIFFYFITSFFLMTATLFTSGLVYLMTKKKQQSMKPILLIIGVNLLCFLPLLLNVCGLIFLILFILAASLVYIIFILSLSGSQKEELDYEEGDIIEVKGPFETEATAQKEAESFLAHWSEKESIILKTEIYIDEKDDKYYTEIFIEAINKE
;
A
#
# COMPACT_ATOMS: atom_id res chain seq x y z
N MET A 1 14.56 27.47 -23.57
CA MET A 1 14.01 27.90 -22.26
C MET A 1 13.45 26.66 -21.57
N ASN A 2 14.30 25.92 -20.86
CA ASN A 2 13.94 24.64 -20.22
C ASN A 2 13.21 24.92 -18.91
N LYS A 3 11.99 24.41 -18.78
CA LYS A 3 11.26 24.41 -17.51
C LYS A 3 11.75 23.22 -16.70
N GLU A 4 12.59 23.48 -15.70
CA GLU A 4 12.90 22.50 -14.66
C GLU A 4 11.61 22.11 -13.93
N VAL A 5 11.17 20.87 -14.15
CA VAL A 5 10.10 20.25 -13.36
C VAL A 5 10.71 19.85 -12.03
N THR A 6 10.71 20.76 -11.06
CA THR A 6 11.05 20.43 -9.67
C THR A 6 10.03 19.43 -9.10
N ILE A 7 10.39 18.14 -9.12
CA ILE A 7 9.67 17.08 -8.40
C ILE A 7 9.85 17.34 -6.90
N LYS A 8 8.85 17.96 -6.27
CA LYS A 8 8.82 18.13 -4.80
C LYS A 8 8.74 16.75 -4.15
N LYS A 9 9.87 16.26 -3.61
CA LYS A 9 9.89 15.06 -2.74
C LYS A 9 8.86 15.25 -1.60
N ALA A 10 7.86 14.38 -1.58
CA ALA A 10 6.82 14.40 -0.56
C ALA A 10 7.44 14.24 0.85
N LYS A 11 7.03 15.12 1.77
CA LYS A 11 7.53 15.13 3.15
C LYS A 11 7.17 13.80 3.83
N PRO A 12 8.12 13.08 4.45
CA PRO A 12 7.82 11.77 5.04
C PRO A 12 6.81 11.92 6.16
N ILE A 13 5.68 11.20 6.06
CA ILE A 13 4.65 11.14 7.08
C ILE A 13 5.28 10.61 8.38
N LYS A 14 5.19 11.39 9.46
CA LYS A 14 5.76 11.04 10.76
C LYS A 14 4.96 9.90 11.38
N ARG A 15 5.65 8.87 11.87
CA ARG A 15 5.06 7.65 12.46
C ARG A 15 4.07 7.89 13.60
N GLY A 16 4.25 8.96 14.38
CA GLY A 16 3.32 9.33 15.44
C GLY A 16 1.88 9.51 14.93
N TYR A 17 1.71 9.90 13.67
CA TYR A 17 0.39 10.09 13.07
C TYR A 17 -0.39 8.78 12.92
N PHE A 18 0.28 7.67 12.60
CA PHE A 18 -0.38 6.37 12.47
C PHE A 18 -0.92 5.87 13.81
N TYR A 19 -0.16 6.03 14.89
CA TYR A 19 -0.62 5.66 16.23
C TYR A 19 -1.80 6.52 16.69
N ILE A 20 -1.84 7.80 16.31
CA ILE A 20 -2.98 8.68 16.57
C ILE A 20 -4.21 8.20 15.79
N ILE A 21 -4.06 7.87 14.51
CA ILE A 21 -5.16 7.32 13.69
C ILE A 21 -5.69 6.02 14.28
N GLU A 22 -4.82 5.06 14.63
CA GLU A 22 -5.22 3.81 15.26
C GLU A 22 -5.93 4.04 16.61
N GLY A 23 -5.49 5.02 17.39
CA GLY A 23 -6.18 5.44 18.61
C GLY A 23 -7.60 5.96 18.34
N ILE A 24 -7.76 6.83 17.33
CA ILE A 24 -9.06 7.35 16.92
C ILE A 24 -9.98 6.22 16.43
N LEU A 25 -9.45 5.30 15.61
CA LEU A 25 -10.19 4.14 15.12
C LEU A 25 -10.62 3.21 16.26
N THR A 26 -9.73 2.99 17.23
CA THR A 26 -10.04 2.18 18.43
C THR A 26 -11.18 2.82 19.24
N ILE A 27 -11.14 4.14 19.46
CA ILE A 27 -12.23 4.86 20.13
C ILE A 27 -13.53 4.72 19.31
N GLY A 28 -13.45 4.86 17.99
CA GLY A 28 -14.58 4.64 17.07
C GLY A 28 -15.17 3.24 17.22
N TRP A 29 -14.33 2.21 17.31
CA TRP A 29 -14.75 0.82 17.57
C TRP A 29 -15.47 0.67 18.90
N ILE A 30 -14.92 1.23 19.98
CA ILE A 30 -15.54 1.16 21.32
C ILE A 30 -16.92 1.81 21.30
N VAL A 31 -17.04 3.03 20.75
CA VAL A 31 -18.33 3.74 20.65
C VAL A 31 -19.32 2.96 19.79
N TYR A 32 -18.87 2.45 18.64
CA TYR A 32 -19.68 1.64 17.75
C TYR A 32 -20.20 0.37 18.45
N LEU A 33 -19.32 -0.40 19.11
CA LEU A 33 -19.68 -1.63 19.81
C LEU A 33 -20.65 -1.36 20.96
N MET A 34 -20.41 -0.32 21.77
CA MET A 34 -21.32 0.06 22.85
C MET A 34 -22.73 0.35 22.33
N ASN A 35 -22.84 1.16 21.27
CA ASN A 35 -24.13 1.51 20.68
C ASN A 35 -24.80 0.28 20.06
N PHE A 36 -24.06 -0.51 19.28
CA PHE A 36 -24.58 -1.71 18.63
C PHE A 36 -25.08 -2.73 19.65
N TYR A 37 -24.33 -3.00 20.72
CA TYR A 37 -24.74 -3.99 21.73
C TYR A 37 -25.89 -3.50 22.60
N SER A 38 -25.98 -2.20 22.87
CA SER A 38 -27.14 -1.63 23.55
C SER A 38 -28.40 -1.85 22.72
N PHE A 39 -28.36 -1.49 21.44
CA PHE A 39 -29.45 -1.71 20.49
C PHE A 39 -29.77 -3.20 20.30
N TYR A 40 -28.74 -4.04 20.13
CA TYR A 40 -28.89 -5.47 19.93
C TYR A 40 -29.57 -6.13 21.12
N LYS A 41 -29.18 -5.79 22.35
CA LYS A 41 -29.77 -6.37 23.57
C LYS A 41 -31.26 -6.05 23.68
N GLU A 42 -31.64 -4.81 23.42
CA GLU A 42 -33.04 -4.36 23.47
C GLU A 42 -33.87 -5.08 22.40
N THR A 43 -33.35 -5.14 21.18
CA THR A 43 -34.06 -5.70 20.03
C THR A 43 -34.14 -7.22 20.08
N TYR A 44 -33.04 -7.89 20.46
CA TYR A 44 -32.96 -9.35 20.53
C TYR A 44 -33.88 -9.94 21.60
N PHE A 45 -34.28 -9.15 22.59
CA PHE A 45 -35.28 -9.57 23.58
C PHE A 45 -36.61 -9.96 22.93
N TYR A 46 -36.99 -9.31 21.83
CA TYR A 46 -38.26 -9.54 21.13
C TYR A 46 -38.21 -10.69 20.12
N VAL A 47 -37.04 -11.28 19.87
CA VAL A 47 -36.89 -12.38 18.92
C VAL A 47 -37.19 -13.72 19.60
N ASP A 48 -38.00 -14.56 18.95
CA ASP A 48 -38.28 -15.91 19.44
C ASP A 48 -37.03 -16.80 19.31
N LYS A 49 -36.50 -17.21 20.46
CA LYS A 49 -35.29 -18.02 20.61
C LYS A 49 -35.47 -19.48 20.21
N ARG A 50 -36.72 -19.94 20.02
CA ARG A 50 -37.03 -21.31 19.58
C ARG A 50 -36.83 -21.49 18.08
N LEU A 51 -36.76 -20.40 17.33
CA LEU A 51 -36.57 -20.41 15.88
C LEU A 51 -35.15 -20.81 15.51
N SER A 52 -34.94 -21.29 14.29
CA SER A 52 -33.58 -21.51 13.78
C SER A 52 -32.83 -20.19 13.59
N LEU A 53 -31.50 -20.23 13.61
CA LEU A 53 -30.65 -19.02 13.55
C LEU A 53 -30.97 -18.13 12.33
N LEU A 54 -31.21 -18.74 11.16
CA LEU A 54 -31.58 -17.99 9.96
C LEU A 54 -32.91 -17.26 10.11
N VAL A 55 -33.91 -17.91 10.70
CA VAL A 55 -35.23 -17.31 10.90
C VAL A 55 -35.18 -16.22 11.98
N GLN A 56 -34.39 -16.43 13.05
CA GLN A 56 -34.10 -15.39 14.05
C GLN A 56 -33.47 -14.17 13.40
N MET A 57 -32.48 -14.37 12.51
CA MET A 57 -31.80 -13.30 11.78
C MET A 57 -32.77 -12.55 10.86
N LEU A 58 -33.59 -13.27 10.09
CA LEU A 58 -34.61 -12.68 9.23
C LEU A 58 -35.62 -11.83 10.02
N SER A 59 -36.12 -12.34 11.15
CA SER A 59 -37.03 -11.58 12.02
C SER A 59 -36.35 -10.32 12.57
N PHE A 60 -35.11 -10.45 13.07
CA PHE A 60 -34.35 -9.34 13.61
C PHE A 60 -34.12 -8.24 12.57
N LEU A 61 -33.77 -8.63 11.34
CA LEU A 61 -33.57 -7.72 10.20
C LEU A 61 -34.86 -7.05 9.76
N ASN A 62 -35.94 -7.81 9.65
CA ASN A 62 -37.22 -7.31 9.16
C ASN A 62 -37.76 -6.18 10.05
N ASP A 63 -37.72 -6.39 11.37
CA ASP A 63 -38.32 -5.46 12.32
C ASP A 63 -37.46 -4.21 12.55
N ASN A 64 -36.17 -4.26 12.20
CA ASN A 64 -35.19 -3.21 12.54
C ASN A 64 -34.31 -2.77 11.36
N TRP A 65 -34.77 -3.00 10.13
CA TRP A 65 -33.97 -2.87 8.92
C TRP A 65 -33.19 -1.56 8.81
N LYS A 66 -33.85 -0.42 9.06
CA LYS A 66 -33.22 0.91 8.92
C LYS A 66 -32.03 1.08 9.87
N THR A 67 -32.23 0.75 11.13
CA THR A 67 -31.22 0.92 12.18
C THR A 67 -30.07 -0.06 12.00
N ILE A 68 -30.38 -1.32 11.71
CA ILE A 68 -29.33 -2.34 11.55
C ILE A 68 -28.51 -2.13 10.27
N PHE A 69 -29.14 -1.64 9.20
CA PHE A 69 -28.44 -1.29 7.97
C PHE A 69 -27.40 -0.18 8.21
N PHE A 70 -27.72 0.81 9.05
CA PHE A 70 -26.76 1.83 9.46
C PHE A 70 -25.56 1.23 10.22
N TYR A 71 -25.81 0.28 11.12
CA TYR A 71 -24.73 -0.44 11.82
C TYR A 71 -23.86 -1.23 10.83
N PHE A 72 -24.45 -1.92 9.86
CA PHE A 72 -23.70 -2.64 8.83
C PHE A 72 -22.78 -1.72 8.02
N ILE A 73 -23.31 -0.61 7.50
CA ILE A 73 -22.51 0.36 6.74
C ILE A 73 -21.37 0.92 7.61
N THR A 74 -21.70 1.34 8.83
CA THR A 74 -20.71 1.94 9.74
C THR A 74 -19.60 0.94 10.05
N SER A 75 -19.96 -0.32 10.34
CA SER A 75 -19.01 -1.39 10.59
C SER A 75 -18.11 -1.66 9.39
N PHE A 76 -18.67 -1.64 8.17
CA PHE A 76 -17.91 -1.87 6.95
C PHE A 76 -16.83 -0.79 6.78
N PHE A 77 -17.20 0.48 6.90
CA PHE A 77 -16.21 1.57 6.83
C PHE A 77 -15.15 1.48 7.94
N LEU A 78 -15.56 1.12 9.15
CA LEU A 78 -14.64 0.98 10.28
C LEU A 78 -13.67 -0.19 10.04
N MET A 79 -14.15 -1.34 9.56
CA MET A 79 -13.32 -2.49 9.17
C MET A 79 -12.35 -2.11 8.04
N THR A 80 -12.83 -1.49 6.98
CA THR A 80 -11.99 -1.06 5.84
C THR A 80 -10.90 -0.09 6.29
N ALA A 81 -11.26 0.95 7.05
CA ALA A 81 -10.29 1.93 7.53
C ALA A 81 -9.22 1.27 8.41
N THR A 82 -9.64 0.42 9.34
CA THR A 82 -8.75 -0.30 10.28
C THR A 82 -7.81 -1.26 9.58
N LEU A 83 -8.31 -2.04 8.62
CA LEU A 83 -7.49 -2.97 7.82
C LEU A 83 -6.51 -2.20 6.93
N PHE A 84 -6.95 -1.09 6.33
CA PHE A 84 -6.12 -0.25 5.48
C PHE A 84 -4.97 0.38 6.27
N THR A 85 -5.25 0.99 7.43
CA THR A 85 -4.22 1.60 8.27
C THR A 85 -3.25 0.56 8.83
N SER A 86 -3.76 -0.58 9.30
CA SER A 86 -2.93 -1.71 9.73
C SER A 86 -2.00 -2.20 8.61
N GLY A 87 -2.51 -2.30 7.38
CA GLY A 87 -1.73 -2.67 6.20
C GLY A 87 -0.61 -1.67 5.88
N LEU A 88 -0.90 -0.37 5.95
CA LEU A 88 0.11 0.68 5.75
C LEU A 88 1.22 0.61 6.81
N VAL A 89 0.85 0.43 8.09
CA VAL A 89 1.82 0.31 9.19
C VAL A 89 2.69 -0.93 9.01
N TYR A 90 2.10 -2.05 8.57
CA TYR A 90 2.84 -3.27 8.25
C TYR A 90 3.89 -3.04 7.15
N LEU A 91 3.50 -2.46 6.02
CA LEU A 91 4.42 -2.17 4.90
C LEU A 91 5.56 -1.22 5.31
N MET A 92 5.26 -0.18 6.08
CA MET A 92 6.27 0.77 6.56
C MET A 92 7.26 0.15 7.55
N THR A 93 6.84 -0.83 8.35
CA THR A 93 7.71 -1.49 9.32
C THR A 93 8.56 -2.56 8.65
N LYS A 94 7.99 -3.31 7.69
CA LYS A 94 8.71 -4.28 6.85
C LYS A 94 9.90 -3.62 6.15
N LYS A 95 9.71 -2.44 5.55
CA LYS A 95 10.77 -1.70 4.86
C LYS A 95 11.93 -1.25 5.77
N LYS A 96 11.70 -1.09 7.08
CA LYS A 96 12.74 -0.60 8.01
C LYS A 96 13.31 -1.68 8.93
N GLN A 97 13.01 -2.97 8.70
CA GLN A 97 13.51 -4.12 9.47
C GLN A 97 13.39 -3.93 11.00
N GLN A 98 12.30 -3.34 11.44
CA GLN A 98 12.07 -3.02 12.85
C GLN A 98 11.26 -4.09 13.59
N SER A 99 11.25 -3.98 14.92
CA SER A 99 10.46 -4.85 15.80
C SER A 99 8.99 -4.91 15.37
N MET A 100 8.48 -6.13 15.21
CA MET A 100 7.08 -6.41 14.84
C MET A 100 6.09 -6.30 16.02
N LYS A 101 6.60 -6.13 17.26
CA LYS A 101 5.78 -6.02 18.48
C LYS A 101 4.63 -4.99 18.40
N PRO A 102 4.85 -3.73 17.97
CA PRO A 102 3.77 -2.74 17.87
C PRO A 102 2.70 -3.12 16.83
N ILE A 103 3.07 -3.81 15.74
CA ILE A 103 2.11 -4.27 14.73
C ILE A 103 1.23 -5.37 15.31
N LEU A 104 1.83 -6.34 16.00
CA LEU A 104 1.07 -7.42 16.65
C LEU A 104 0.05 -6.88 17.65
N LEU A 105 0.41 -5.80 18.37
CA LEU A 105 -0.52 -5.14 19.29
C LEU A 105 -1.69 -4.49 18.54
N ILE A 106 -1.41 -3.75 17.46
CA ILE A 106 -2.46 -3.12 16.61
C ILE A 106 -3.40 -4.19 16.04
N ILE A 107 -2.85 -5.25 15.44
CA ILE A 107 -3.62 -6.36 14.89
C ILE A 107 -4.45 -7.03 16.00
N GLY A 108 -3.87 -7.25 17.17
CA GLY A 108 -4.55 -7.85 18.32
C GLY A 108 -5.73 -7.02 18.82
N VAL A 109 -5.57 -5.69 18.92
CA VAL A 109 -6.65 -4.76 19.32
C VAL A 109 -7.77 -4.76 18.27
N ASN A 110 -7.41 -4.75 16.99
CA ASN A 110 -8.38 -4.76 15.90
C ASN A 110 -9.17 -6.08 15.84
N LEU A 111 -8.50 -7.21 16.06
CA LEU A 111 -9.15 -8.52 16.23
C LEU A 111 -10.11 -8.52 17.43
N LEU A 112 -9.69 -7.95 18.57
CA LEU A 112 -10.52 -7.87 19.78
C LEU A 112 -11.80 -7.03 19.55
N CYS A 113 -11.72 -5.98 18.73
CA CYS A 113 -12.89 -5.16 18.39
C CYS A 113 -13.84 -5.87 17.41
N PHE A 114 -13.29 -6.71 16.52
CA PHE A 114 -14.07 -7.41 15.51
C PHE A 114 -14.77 -8.66 16.04
N LEU A 115 -14.08 -9.47 16.85
CA LEU A 115 -14.55 -10.78 17.33
C LEU A 115 -15.96 -10.75 17.96
N PRO A 116 -16.31 -9.74 18.78
CA PRO A 116 -17.66 -9.62 19.33
C PRO A 116 -18.74 -9.57 18.24
N LEU A 117 -18.50 -8.89 17.11
CA LEU A 117 -19.49 -8.80 16.03
C LEU A 117 -19.82 -10.14 15.36
N LEU A 118 -19.00 -11.16 15.54
CA LEU A 118 -19.33 -12.52 15.10
C LEU A 118 -20.23 -13.26 16.10
N LEU A 119 -20.25 -12.82 17.36
CA LEU A 119 -21.00 -13.42 18.47
C LEU A 119 -22.39 -12.78 18.62
N ASN A 120 -23.16 -12.69 17.52
CA ASN A 120 -24.56 -12.28 17.53
C ASN A 120 -25.34 -12.95 16.38
N VAL A 121 -26.67 -12.81 16.39
CA VAL A 121 -27.55 -13.40 15.36
C VAL A 121 -27.21 -12.95 13.93
N CYS A 122 -26.71 -11.72 13.77
CA CYS A 122 -26.27 -11.16 12.48
C CYS A 122 -24.77 -11.41 12.21
N GLY A 123 -24.10 -12.25 12.98
CA GLY A 123 -22.66 -12.47 12.89
C GLY A 123 -22.20 -12.94 11.51
N LEU A 124 -23.02 -13.74 10.83
CA LEU A 124 -22.74 -14.18 9.45
C LEU A 124 -22.69 -13.00 8.47
N ILE A 125 -23.56 -12.00 8.64
CA ILE A 125 -23.54 -10.79 7.81
C ILE A 125 -22.27 -9.99 8.07
N PHE A 126 -21.89 -9.81 9.34
CA PHE A 126 -20.63 -9.13 9.68
C PHE A 126 -19.40 -9.87 9.13
N LEU A 127 -19.42 -11.20 9.07
CA LEU A 127 -18.36 -11.98 8.44
C LEU A 127 -18.26 -11.69 6.93
N ILE A 128 -19.39 -11.64 6.23
CA ILE A 128 -19.42 -11.29 4.81
C ILE A 128 -18.88 -9.87 4.59
N LEU A 129 -19.32 -8.90 5.41
CA LEU A 129 -18.84 -7.53 5.34
C LEU A 129 -17.33 -7.43 5.59
N PHE A 130 -16.81 -8.23 6.52
CA PHE A 130 -15.38 -8.30 6.77
C PHE A 130 -14.60 -8.83 5.57
N ILE A 131 -15.06 -9.92 4.95
CA ILE A 131 -14.45 -10.45 3.73
C ILE A 131 -14.46 -9.38 2.63
N LEU A 132 -15.59 -8.70 2.44
CA LEU A 132 -15.72 -7.62 1.47
C LEU A 132 -14.73 -6.47 1.75
N ALA A 133 -14.60 -6.06 3.01
CA ALA A 133 -13.68 -5.02 3.43
C ALA A 133 -12.22 -5.43 3.21
N ALA A 134 -11.86 -6.66 3.55
CA ALA A 134 -10.53 -7.22 3.33
C ALA A 134 -10.18 -7.31 1.84
N SER A 135 -11.12 -7.79 1.01
CA SER A 135 -10.96 -7.83 -0.45
C SER A 135 -10.77 -6.43 -1.03
N LEU A 136 -11.55 -5.44 -0.59
CA LEU A 136 -11.40 -4.06 -1.05
C LEU A 136 -10.00 -3.51 -0.72
N VAL A 137 -9.56 -3.67 0.54
CA VAL A 137 -8.23 -3.22 0.97
C VAL A 137 -7.13 -3.94 0.21
N TYR A 138 -7.26 -5.25 -0.02
CA TYR A 138 -6.32 -6.02 -0.83
C TYR A 138 -6.21 -5.49 -2.25
N ILE A 139 -7.32 -5.23 -2.93
CA ILE A 139 -7.34 -4.66 -4.28
C ILE A 139 -6.63 -3.30 -4.30
N ILE A 140 -6.91 -2.43 -3.33
CA ILE A 140 -6.24 -1.12 -3.21
C ILE A 140 -4.72 -1.29 -3.11
N PHE A 141 -4.25 -2.22 -2.26
CA PHE A 141 -2.81 -2.48 -2.11
C PHE A 141 -2.17 -3.03 -3.39
N ILE A 142 -2.83 -3.97 -4.08
CA ILE A 142 -2.34 -4.51 -5.34
C ILE A 142 -2.24 -3.42 -6.41
N LEU A 143 -3.29 -2.62 -6.59
CA LEU A 143 -3.29 -1.51 -7.55
C LEU A 143 -2.21 -0.48 -7.21
N SER A 144 -2.01 -0.17 -5.92
CA SER A 144 -0.96 0.73 -5.46
C SER A 144 0.44 0.17 -5.74
N LEU A 145 0.64 -1.14 -5.64
CA LEU A 145 1.92 -1.78 -5.90
C LEU A 145 2.21 -1.86 -7.42
N SER A 146 1.21 -2.23 -8.22
CA SER A 146 1.32 -2.27 -9.68
C SER A 146 1.57 -0.89 -10.31
N GLY A 147 1.11 0.19 -9.66
CA GLY A 147 1.46 1.56 -10.06
C GLY A 147 2.90 1.95 -9.72
N SER A 148 3.49 1.35 -8.68
CA SER A 148 4.87 1.63 -8.23
C SER A 148 5.92 0.77 -8.94
N GLN A 149 5.55 -0.39 -9.49
CA GLN A 149 6.45 -1.26 -10.26
C GLN A 149 6.68 -0.81 -11.71
N LYS A 150 6.04 0.27 -12.16
CA LYS A 150 6.23 0.79 -13.52
C LYS A 150 7.53 1.59 -13.74
N GLU A 151 8.41 1.66 -12.75
CA GLU A 151 9.76 2.23 -12.86
C GLU A 151 10.85 1.28 -12.32
N GLU A 152 10.60 -0.03 -12.26
CA GLU A 152 11.72 -0.99 -12.33
C GLU A 152 12.02 -1.18 -13.82
N LEU A 153 12.90 -0.33 -14.35
CA LEU A 153 13.52 -0.55 -15.67
C LEU A 153 14.22 -1.91 -15.58
N ASP A 154 13.61 -2.91 -16.21
CA ASP A 154 14.10 -4.26 -16.35
C ASP A 154 15.18 -4.22 -17.43
N TYR A 155 16.35 -3.73 -17.03
CA TYR A 155 17.49 -3.64 -17.93
C TYR A 155 18.12 -5.03 -18.12
N GLU A 156 18.39 -5.39 -19.36
CA GLU A 156 19.17 -6.59 -19.71
C GLU A 156 20.66 -6.25 -19.88
N GLU A 157 21.53 -7.27 -19.76
CA GLU A 157 22.96 -7.09 -20.08
C GLU A 157 23.10 -6.74 -21.56
N GLY A 158 23.84 -5.68 -21.86
CA GLY A 158 23.98 -5.13 -23.21
C GLY A 158 22.98 -4.03 -23.56
N ASP A 159 22.03 -3.70 -22.69
CA ASP A 159 21.13 -2.57 -22.93
C ASP A 159 21.90 -1.24 -22.91
N ILE A 160 21.63 -0.42 -23.92
CA ILE A 160 22.15 0.95 -24.03
C ILE A 160 21.27 1.85 -23.15
N ILE A 161 21.88 2.40 -22.10
CA ILE A 161 21.23 3.32 -21.17
C ILE A 161 21.13 4.71 -21.79
N GLU A 162 22.22 5.18 -22.41
CA GLU A 162 22.28 6.52 -22.98
C GLU A 162 23.35 6.60 -24.07
N VAL A 163 23.04 7.38 -25.12
CA VAL A 163 24.02 7.79 -26.14
C VAL A 163 24.22 9.30 -26.01
N LYS A 164 25.46 9.72 -25.76
CA LYS A 164 25.83 11.13 -25.67
C LYS A 164 26.64 11.56 -26.89
N GLY A 165 26.31 12.73 -27.41
CA GLY A 165 26.98 13.34 -28.55
C GLY A 165 26.07 14.30 -29.31
N PRO A 166 26.53 14.83 -30.45
CA PRO A 166 27.88 14.66 -30.98
C PRO A 166 28.92 15.54 -30.28
N PHE A 167 30.15 15.05 -30.17
CA PHE A 167 31.30 15.77 -29.62
C PHE A 167 32.39 16.01 -30.68
N GLU A 168 33.05 17.16 -30.61
CA GLU A 168 34.11 17.54 -31.55
C GLU A 168 35.46 16.87 -31.25
N THR A 169 35.66 16.35 -30.03
CA THR A 169 36.91 15.68 -29.64
C THR A 169 36.65 14.45 -28.78
N GLU A 170 37.53 13.45 -28.89
CA GLU A 170 37.51 12.26 -28.04
C GLU A 170 37.63 12.63 -26.55
N ALA A 171 38.46 13.62 -26.22
CA ALA A 171 38.66 14.08 -24.85
C ALA A 171 37.38 14.66 -24.23
N THR A 172 36.54 15.34 -25.02
CA THR A 172 35.23 15.83 -24.56
C THR A 172 34.23 14.72 -24.36
N ALA A 173 34.22 13.72 -25.24
CA ALA A 173 33.36 12.53 -25.12
C ALA A 173 33.69 11.73 -23.86
N GLN A 174 34.99 11.45 -23.63
CA GLN A 174 35.49 10.74 -22.45
C GLN A 174 35.13 11.46 -21.14
N LYS A 175 35.30 12.79 -21.09
CA LYS A 175 35.00 13.57 -19.88
C LYS A 175 33.51 13.54 -19.53
N GLU A 176 32.63 13.58 -20.53
CA GLU A 176 31.18 13.50 -20.33
C GLU A 176 30.72 12.09 -19.93
N ALA A 177 31.41 11.06 -20.42
CA ALA A 177 31.23 9.66 -20.01
C ALA A 177 31.58 9.46 -18.53
N GLU A 178 32.76 9.93 -18.12
CA GLU A 178 33.21 9.87 -16.72
C GLU A 178 32.29 10.67 -15.79
N SER A 179 31.82 11.84 -16.24
CA SER A 179 30.84 12.64 -15.51
C SER A 179 29.52 11.88 -15.33
N PHE A 180 29.05 11.18 -16.37
CA PHE A 180 27.84 10.37 -16.26
C PHE A 180 28.01 9.22 -15.26
N LEU A 181 29.10 8.46 -15.37
CA LEU A 181 29.40 7.35 -14.45
C LEU A 181 29.54 7.83 -13.00
N ALA A 182 30.15 9.00 -12.77
CA ALA A 182 30.31 9.58 -11.43
C ALA A 182 28.98 10.04 -10.80
N HIS A 183 27.99 10.40 -11.62
CA HIS A 183 26.67 10.84 -11.16
C HIS A 183 25.60 9.75 -11.25
N TRP A 184 25.94 8.60 -11.85
CA TRP A 184 25.04 7.45 -11.92
C TRP A 184 24.85 6.84 -10.53
N SER A 185 23.71 7.16 -9.92
CA SER A 185 23.35 6.69 -8.58
C SER A 185 22.38 5.50 -8.58
N GLU A 186 22.04 4.99 -9.77
CA GLU A 186 21.04 3.92 -9.90
C GLU A 186 21.71 2.55 -9.81
N LYS A 187 21.74 2.04 -8.56
CA LYS A 187 22.04 0.67 -8.14
C LYS A 187 23.53 0.28 -8.13
N GLU A 188 24.02 -0.07 -6.94
CA GLU A 188 25.35 -0.68 -6.71
C GLU A 188 25.52 -2.06 -7.39
N SER A 189 24.44 -2.64 -7.92
CA SER A 189 24.39 -3.96 -8.54
C SER A 189 24.57 -3.95 -10.07
N ILE A 190 24.64 -2.78 -10.73
CA ILE A 190 24.78 -2.68 -12.19
C ILE A 190 26.17 -2.14 -12.52
N ILE A 191 26.93 -2.88 -13.31
CA ILE A 191 28.23 -2.46 -13.83
C ILE A 191 28.01 -1.85 -15.20
N LEU A 192 28.34 -0.55 -15.33
CA LEU A 192 28.25 0.18 -16.58
C LEU A 192 29.58 0.20 -17.31
N LYS A 193 29.51 0.21 -18.64
CA LYS A 193 30.65 0.41 -19.53
C LYS A 193 30.33 1.46 -20.57
N THR A 194 31.38 2.11 -21.03
CA THR A 194 31.30 3.18 -22.03
C THR A 194 32.15 2.82 -23.23
N GLU A 195 31.59 3.00 -24.43
CA GLU A 195 32.32 2.86 -25.69
C GLU A 195 32.24 4.19 -26.46
N ILE A 196 33.39 4.65 -26.94
CA ILE A 196 33.50 5.87 -27.74
C ILE A 196 33.78 5.46 -29.18
N TYR A 197 32.96 5.96 -30.10
CA TYR A 197 33.12 5.73 -31.52
C TYR A 197 32.95 7.03 -32.30
N ILE A 198 33.41 7.01 -33.55
CA ILE A 198 33.24 8.10 -34.51
C ILE A 198 32.15 7.67 -35.49
N ASP A 199 31.12 8.49 -35.69
CA ASP A 199 30.15 8.24 -36.76
C ASP A 199 30.77 8.67 -38.10
N GLU A 200 30.89 7.72 -39.02
CA GLU A 200 31.47 7.92 -40.36
C GLU A 200 30.70 8.96 -41.19
N LYS A 201 29.47 9.33 -40.79
CA LYS A 201 28.64 10.30 -41.52
C LYS A 201 28.93 11.75 -41.16
N ASP A 202 29.29 12.04 -39.92
CA ASP A 202 29.49 13.41 -39.45
C ASP A 202 30.90 13.66 -38.90
N ASP A 203 31.75 12.63 -38.83
CA ASP A 203 33.12 12.66 -38.30
C ASP A 203 33.17 13.19 -36.86
N LYS A 204 32.10 12.94 -36.09
CA LYS A 204 31.98 13.35 -34.68
C LYS A 204 31.99 12.17 -33.74
N TYR A 205 32.43 12.45 -32.52
CA TYR A 205 32.54 11.46 -31.46
C TYR A 205 31.20 11.29 -30.74
N TYR A 206 30.83 10.05 -30.50
CA TYR A 206 29.68 9.64 -29.70
C TYR A 206 30.16 8.74 -28.56
N THR A 207 29.39 8.73 -27.47
CA THR A 207 29.62 7.84 -26.34
C THR A 207 28.37 7.04 -26.06
N GLU A 208 28.48 5.73 -26.19
CA GLU A 208 27.46 4.77 -25.76
C GLU A 208 27.76 4.31 -24.35
N ILE A 209 26.74 4.37 -23.49
CA ILE A 209 26.79 3.90 -22.11
C ILE A 209 25.83 2.72 -22.02
N PHE A 210 26.37 1.53 -21.73
CA PHE A 210 25.61 0.29 -21.70
C PHE A 210 25.93 -0.55 -20.46
N ILE A 211 25.10 -1.55 -20.21
CA ILE A 211 25.25 -2.45 -19.07
C ILE A 211 26.19 -3.59 -19.43
N GLU A 212 27.34 -3.66 -18.76
CA GLU A 212 28.30 -4.76 -18.94
C GLU A 212 27.89 -6.00 -18.15
N ALA A 213 27.42 -5.82 -16.91
CA ALA A 213 27.00 -6.93 -16.07
C ALA A 213 26.01 -6.49 -14.99
N ILE A 214 25.12 -7.40 -14.61
CA ILE A 214 24.21 -7.22 -13.48
C ILE A 214 24.62 -8.20 -12.37
N ASN A 215 25.19 -7.68 -11.29
CA ASN A 215 25.47 -8.48 -10.09
C ASN A 215 24.15 -8.89 -9.44
N LYS A 216 23.72 -10.13 -9.72
CA LYS A 216 22.60 -10.77 -9.03
C LYS A 216 23.09 -11.28 -7.67
N GLU A 217 22.87 -10.52 -6.61
CA GLU A 217 22.86 -11.07 -5.24
C GLU A 217 21.60 -11.91 -4.98
#